data_AF-A0A2V7L9V4-F1
#
_entry.id   AF-A0A2V7L9V4-F1
#
_cell.length_a   1.000
_cell.length_b   1.000
_cell.length_c   1.000
_cell.angle_alpha   90.00
_cell.angle_beta   90.00
_cell.angle_gamma   90.00
#
_symmetry.space_group_name_H-M   'P 1'
#
loop_
_entity.id
_entity.type
_entity.pdbx_description
1 polymer ?
#
loop_
_entity_poly.entity_id
_entity_poly.type
_entity_poly.pdbx_seq_one_letter_code
_entity_poly.pdbx_strand_id
1 'polypeptide(L)'
;MADRPRAHGVVARERRPHRVGVRPHISRRDVTETVAVDRSQLLKRLDKAWEAFRESYAGLSNAELLEPGVSGAWSVRDIIAHVTWWEEEALTHLPLVVAGGRPPRYSVTYGGIDAFNAKMTEERKDLLLVEVLRRQEDVHRRLIALIESAPENQVSGETRFRRRLRLDTYGHYPKHERAIRKWREQHAQM
;
A
#
# COMPACT_ATOMS: atom_id res chain seq x y z
N MET A 1 -60.26 0.86 -61.86
CA MET A 1 -59.30 1.94 -62.17
C MET A 1 -59.67 3.12 -61.29
N ALA A 2 -58.88 3.41 -60.26
CA ALA A 2 -59.18 4.48 -59.33
C ALA A 2 -58.04 5.51 -59.29
N ASP A 3 -58.51 6.74 -59.15
CA ASP A 3 -57.89 8.05 -59.23
C ASP A 3 -56.79 8.35 -58.18
N ARG A 4 -55.96 9.35 -58.50
CA ARG A 4 -55.15 10.14 -57.54
C ARG A 4 -56.07 11.20 -56.84
N PRO A 5 -55.64 12.14 -55.94
CA PRO A 5 -54.31 12.52 -55.45
C PRO A 5 -54.21 12.85 -53.92
N ARG A 6 -53.01 13.34 -53.55
CA ARG A 6 -52.49 13.79 -52.24
C ARG A 6 -53.26 14.91 -51.54
N ALA A 7 -53.15 14.96 -50.20
CA ALA A 7 -52.94 16.20 -49.43
C ALA A 7 -52.32 15.90 -48.04
N HIS A 8 -51.65 16.92 -47.51
CA HIS A 8 -50.75 16.93 -46.35
C HIS A 8 -51.47 17.01 -44.99
N GLY A 9 -50.83 16.48 -43.94
CA GLY A 9 -51.21 16.71 -42.54
C GLY A 9 -49.98 16.62 -41.63
N VAL A 10 -49.61 17.74 -41.02
CA VAL A 10 -48.41 17.99 -40.21
C VAL A 10 -48.60 17.46 -38.79
N VAL A 11 -47.65 16.67 -38.29
CA VAL A 11 -47.58 16.29 -36.85
C VAL A 11 -46.51 17.15 -36.18
N ALA A 12 -46.95 18.10 -35.35
CA ALA A 12 -46.06 18.81 -34.43
C ALA A 12 -45.82 17.94 -33.19
N ARG A 13 -44.57 17.47 -33.00
CA ARG A 13 -44.08 16.97 -31.71
C ARG A 13 -43.03 17.93 -31.18
N GLU A 14 -43.31 18.53 -30.04
CA GLU A 14 -42.39 19.39 -29.29
C GLU A 14 -41.09 18.65 -28.98
N ARG A 15 -39.96 19.22 -29.41
CA ARG A 15 -38.63 18.77 -29.03
C ARG A 15 -38.26 19.41 -27.70
N ARG A 16 -38.09 18.59 -26.65
CA ARG A 16 -37.43 19.02 -25.41
C ARG A 16 -35.96 19.34 -25.70
N PRO A 17 -35.39 20.44 -25.19
CA PRO A 17 -33.98 20.72 -25.37
C PRO A 17 -33.13 19.79 -24.49
N HIS A 18 -32.11 19.18 -25.09
CA HIS A 18 -31.03 18.50 -24.38
C HIS A 18 -30.26 19.53 -23.55
N ARG A 19 -30.29 19.41 -22.21
CA ARG A 19 -29.35 20.11 -21.32
C ARG A 19 -27.94 19.60 -21.62
N VAL A 20 -27.11 20.44 -22.23
CA VAL A 20 -25.66 20.26 -22.25
C VAL A 20 -25.19 20.36 -20.81
N GLY A 21 -24.74 19.23 -20.23
CA GLY A 21 -24.12 19.22 -18.91
C GLY A 21 -22.83 20.03 -18.96
N VAL A 22 -22.81 21.17 -18.25
CA VAL A 22 -21.60 21.96 -18.02
C VAL A 22 -20.65 21.08 -17.21
N ARG A 23 -19.51 20.71 -17.80
CA ARG A 23 -18.41 20.11 -17.04
C ARG A 23 -17.87 21.17 -16.06
N PRO A 24 -17.75 20.87 -14.76
CA PRO A 24 -17.20 21.84 -13.83
C PRO A 24 -15.75 22.15 -14.21
N HIS A 25 -15.44 23.44 -14.34
CA HIS A 25 -14.08 23.89 -14.55
C HIS A 25 -13.37 23.84 -13.19
N ILE A 26 -12.61 22.77 -12.94
CA ILE A 26 -11.81 22.64 -11.72
C ILE A 26 -10.69 23.69 -11.78
N SER A 27 -10.55 24.50 -10.73
CA SER A 27 -9.48 25.50 -10.64
C SER A 27 -8.15 24.85 -10.30
N ARG A 28 -7.04 25.47 -10.71
CA ARG A 28 -5.68 25.02 -10.35
C ARG A 28 -5.49 24.98 -8.83
N ARG A 29 -6.17 25.83 -8.07
CA ARG A 29 -6.18 25.81 -6.59
C ARG A 29 -6.89 24.57 -6.04
N ASP A 30 -8.05 24.21 -6.58
CA ASP A 30 -8.82 23.02 -6.16
C ASP A 30 -8.06 21.71 -6.42
N VAL A 31 -7.31 21.65 -7.53
CA VAL A 31 -6.45 20.50 -7.84
C VAL A 31 -5.32 20.37 -6.82
N THR A 32 -4.60 21.45 -6.51
CA THR A 32 -3.51 21.43 -5.51
C THR A 32 -4.02 21.05 -4.12
N GLU A 33 -5.19 21.56 -3.71
CA GLU A 33 -5.81 21.22 -2.42
C GLU A 33 -6.22 19.73 -2.36
N THR A 34 -6.89 19.23 -3.39
CA THR A 34 -7.29 17.80 -3.48
C THR A 34 -6.07 16.88 -3.42
N VAL A 35 -4.99 17.25 -4.10
CA VAL A 35 -3.75 16.48 -4.15
C VAL A 35 -3.01 16.48 -2.82
N ALA A 36 -2.93 17.61 -2.13
CA ALA A 36 -2.36 17.70 -0.79
C ALA A 36 -3.14 16.85 0.22
N VAL A 37 -4.48 16.83 0.09
CA VAL A 37 -5.37 15.96 0.87
C VAL A 37 -5.09 14.48 0.61
N ASP A 38 -4.85 14.08 -0.64
CA ASP A 38 -4.55 12.68 -1.01
C ASP A 38 -3.25 12.15 -0.39
N ARG A 39 -2.18 12.97 -0.37
CA ARG A 39 -0.91 12.60 0.27
C ARG A 39 -1.07 12.49 1.78
N SER A 40 -1.70 13.48 2.41
CA SER A 40 -1.96 13.47 3.86
C SER A 40 -2.77 12.23 4.28
N GLN A 41 -3.81 11.89 3.52
CA GLN A 41 -4.59 10.68 3.76
C GLN A 41 -3.78 9.39 3.57
N LEU A 42 -2.88 9.34 2.59
CA LEU A 42 -2.00 8.19 2.38
C LEU A 42 -1.06 7.99 3.58
N LEU A 43 -0.37 9.05 4.00
CA LEU A 43 0.53 9.03 5.15
C LEU A 43 -0.21 8.63 6.42
N LYS A 44 -1.38 9.23 6.68
CA LYS A 44 -2.22 8.87 7.84
C LYS A 44 -2.65 7.40 7.85
N ARG A 45 -2.95 6.81 6.68
CA ARG A 45 -3.28 5.38 6.58
C ARG A 45 -2.08 4.49 6.86
N LEU A 46 -0.90 4.90 6.39
CA LEU A 46 0.33 4.17 6.62
C LEU A 46 0.73 4.22 8.09
N ASP A 47 0.76 5.43 8.65
CA ASP A 47 1.08 5.69 10.05
C ASP A 47 0.17 4.89 11.01
N LYS A 48 -1.15 4.94 10.82
CA LYS A 48 -2.10 4.13 11.61
C LYS A 48 -1.79 2.63 11.56
N ALA A 49 -1.45 2.11 10.38
CA ALA A 49 -1.14 0.68 10.23
C ALA A 49 0.22 0.32 10.84
N TRP A 50 1.17 1.25 10.77
CA TRP A 50 2.50 1.12 11.36
C TRP A 50 2.43 1.12 12.89
N GLU A 51 1.73 2.09 13.48
CA GLU A 51 1.48 2.17 14.92
C GLU A 51 0.80 0.89 15.41
N ALA A 52 -0.25 0.42 14.73
CA ALA A 52 -0.92 -0.82 15.12
C ALA A 52 0.01 -2.04 15.11
N PHE A 53 0.93 -2.11 14.15
CA PHE A 53 1.96 -3.15 14.09
C PHE A 53 2.96 -3.03 15.24
N ARG A 54 3.48 -1.83 15.51
CA ARG A 54 4.37 -1.59 16.65
C ARG A 54 3.73 -1.93 17.99
N GLU A 55 2.48 -1.52 18.18
CA GLU A 55 1.70 -1.82 19.38
C GLU A 55 1.38 -3.31 19.55
N SER A 56 1.46 -4.12 18.49
CA SER A 56 1.24 -5.56 18.63
C SER A 56 2.32 -6.24 19.48
N TYR A 57 3.55 -5.73 19.46
CA TYR A 57 4.68 -6.25 20.23
C TYR A 57 5.22 -5.29 21.29
N ALA A 58 4.57 -4.14 21.49
CA ALA A 58 4.90 -3.23 22.58
C ALA A 58 4.76 -3.92 23.94
N GLY A 59 5.72 -3.65 24.83
CA GLY A 59 5.76 -4.20 26.20
C GLY A 59 6.26 -5.64 26.31
N LEU A 60 6.56 -6.34 25.21
CA LEU A 60 7.22 -7.64 25.26
C LEU A 60 8.68 -7.48 25.70
N SER A 61 9.16 -8.41 26.52
CA SER A 61 10.57 -8.56 26.88
C SER A 61 11.41 -9.03 25.69
N ASN A 62 12.73 -8.86 25.76
CA ASN A 62 13.63 -9.37 24.73
C ASN A 62 13.54 -10.89 24.56
N ALA A 63 13.25 -11.63 25.64
CA ALA A 63 13.08 -13.08 25.56
C ALA A 63 11.82 -13.45 24.77
N GLU A 64 10.68 -12.81 25.05
CA GLU A 64 9.43 -13.00 24.30
C GLU A 64 9.56 -12.59 22.83
N LEU A 65 10.30 -11.51 22.53
CA LEU A 65 10.54 -11.08 21.15
C LEU A 65 11.34 -12.12 20.32
N LEU A 66 12.11 -12.97 21.00
CA LEU A 66 12.94 -14.03 20.41
C LEU A 66 12.28 -15.40 20.47
N GLU A 67 11.15 -15.55 21.15
CA GLU A 67 10.46 -16.81 21.30
C GLU A 67 9.89 -17.27 19.94
N PRO A 68 10.21 -18.49 19.48
CA PRO A 68 9.67 -19.02 18.24
C PRO A 68 8.19 -19.39 18.39
N GLY A 69 7.45 -19.42 17.27
CA GLY A 69 6.07 -19.92 17.27
C GLY A 69 4.99 -18.91 16.89
N VAL A 70 5.36 -17.67 16.56
CA VAL A 70 4.39 -16.64 16.15
C VAL A 70 3.79 -16.96 14.79
N SER A 71 4.62 -17.43 13.85
CA SER A 71 4.20 -17.92 12.54
C SER A 71 5.09 -19.07 12.08
N GLY A 72 4.64 -20.30 12.30
CA GLY A 72 5.51 -21.46 12.13
C GLY A 72 6.69 -21.37 13.11
N ALA A 73 7.93 -21.40 12.61
CA ALA A 73 9.12 -21.28 13.43
C ALA A 73 9.52 -19.82 13.76
N TRP A 74 8.85 -18.82 13.18
CA TRP A 74 9.25 -17.42 13.32
C TRP A 74 8.90 -16.85 14.70
N SER A 75 9.84 -16.10 15.24
CA SER A 75 9.67 -15.21 16.40
C SER A 75 9.10 -13.86 15.98
N VAL A 76 8.77 -13.00 16.97
CA VAL A 76 8.38 -11.61 16.69
C VAL A 76 9.52 -10.86 16.00
N ARG A 77 10.77 -11.08 16.42
CA ARG A 77 11.96 -10.52 15.75
C ARG A 77 11.98 -10.87 14.26
N ASP A 78 11.71 -12.12 13.91
CA ASP A 78 11.74 -12.55 12.50
C ASP A 78 10.64 -11.88 11.68
N ILE A 79 9.46 -11.68 12.28
CA ILE A 79 8.36 -10.92 11.67
C ILE A 79 8.74 -9.44 11.48
N ILE A 80 9.42 -8.82 12.45
CA ILE A 80 9.90 -7.44 12.31
C ILE A 80 10.92 -7.34 11.18
N ALA A 81 11.87 -8.27 11.11
CA ALA A 81 12.81 -8.35 10.00
C ALA A 81 12.08 -8.50 8.66
N HIS A 82 11.06 -9.37 8.61
CA HIS A 82 10.19 -9.58 7.45
C HIS A 82 9.50 -8.33 6.95
N VAL A 83 8.81 -7.63 7.83
CA VAL A 83 8.15 -6.38 7.48
C VAL A 83 9.18 -5.35 7.01
N THR A 84 10.33 -5.28 7.68
CA THR A 84 11.39 -4.31 7.36
C THR A 84 11.92 -4.51 5.94
N TRP A 85 12.22 -5.73 5.50
CA TRP A 85 12.76 -5.91 4.14
C TRP A 85 11.72 -5.64 3.04
N TRP A 86 10.41 -5.75 3.32
CA TRP A 86 9.40 -5.30 2.37
C TRP A 86 9.38 -3.77 2.23
N GLU A 87 9.61 -3.02 3.31
CA GLU A 87 9.84 -1.58 3.21
C GLU A 87 11.14 -1.25 2.45
N GLU A 88 12.20 -2.05 2.59
CA GLU A 88 13.42 -1.91 1.80
C GLU A 88 13.18 -2.14 0.30
N GLU A 89 12.35 -3.13 -0.04
CA GLU A 89 11.92 -3.35 -1.40
C GLU A 89 11.09 -2.16 -1.92
N ALA A 90 10.22 -1.57 -1.09
CA ALA A 90 9.52 -0.34 -1.45
C ALA A 90 10.51 0.82 -1.71
N LEU A 91 11.48 1.04 -0.81
CA LEU A 91 12.53 2.05 -1.00
C LEU A 91 13.35 1.84 -2.28
N THR A 92 13.61 0.59 -2.65
CA THR A 92 14.36 0.23 -3.86
C THR A 92 13.54 0.48 -5.13
N HIS A 93 12.27 0.09 -5.12
CA HIS A 93 11.47 -0.01 -6.34
C HIS A 93 10.59 1.20 -6.61
N LEU A 94 10.17 1.94 -5.58
CA LEU A 94 9.33 3.14 -5.77
C LEU A 94 10.04 4.24 -6.58
N PRO A 95 11.33 4.57 -6.39
CA PRO A 95 12.03 5.53 -7.25
C PRO A 95 12.06 5.09 -8.73
N LEU A 96 12.24 3.80 -8.99
CA LEU A 96 12.20 3.26 -10.35
C LEU A 96 10.81 3.44 -10.98
N VAL A 97 9.74 3.24 -10.20
CA VAL A 97 8.37 3.48 -10.67
C VAL A 97 8.14 4.96 -10.99
N VAL A 98 8.65 5.87 -10.16
CA VAL A 98 8.59 7.32 -10.40
C VAL A 98 9.28 7.68 -11.72
N ALA A 99 10.43 7.06 -12.02
CA ALA A 99 11.16 7.25 -13.26
C ALA A 99 10.50 6.57 -14.50
N GLY A 100 9.30 5.99 -14.36
CA GLY A 100 8.58 5.31 -15.44
C GLY A 100 9.05 3.87 -15.69
N GLY A 101 10.01 3.39 -14.91
CA GLY A 101 10.51 2.02 -14.95
C GLY A 101 9.55 0.99 -14.35
N ARG A 102 9.96 -0.28 -14.42
CA ARG A 102 9.22 -1.40 -13.84
C ARG A 102 10.16 -2.22 -12.97
N PRO A 103 9.82 -2.47 -11.69
CA PRO A 103 10.56 -3.40 -10.86
C PRO A 103 10.69 -4.77 -11.53
N PRO A 104 11.83 -5.45 -11.39
CA PRO A 104 11.98 -6.81 -11.87
C PRO A 104 10.94 -7.72 -11.20
N ARG A 105 10.49 -8.73 -11.94
CA ARG A 105 9.54 -9.71 -11.40
C ARG A 105 10.28 -10.70 -10.50
N TYR A 106 9.82 -10.91 -9.27
CA TYR A 106 10.42 -11.91 -8.38
C TYR A 106 10.47 -13.32 -8.99
N SER A 107 9.50 -13.69 -9.83
CA SER A 107 9.51 -14.96 -10.55
C SER A 107 10.68 -15.11 -11.52
N VAL A 108 11.17 -14.00 -12.09
CA VAL A 108 12.31 -14.00 -13.01
C VAL A 108 13.63 -13.91 -12.24
N THR A 109 13.69 -13.05 -11.21
CA THR A 109 14.94 -12.78 -10.49
C THR A 109 15.27 -13.84 -9.43
N TYR A 110 14.27 -14.41 -8.78
CA TYR A 110 14.46 -15.31 -7.63
C TYR A 110 13.73 -16.66 -7.79
N GLY A 111 12.99 -16.86 -8.88
CA GLY A 111 12.13 -18.05 -9.06
C GLY A 111 10.77 -17.96 -8.36
N GLY A 112 10.45 -16.85 -7.70
CA GLY A 112 9.16 -16.61 -7.06
C GLY A 112 9.26 -15.72 -5.84
N ILE A 113 8.10 -15.28 -5.33
CA ILE A 113 8.05 -14.51 -4.07
C ILE A 113 8.42 -15.39 -2.87
N ASP A 114 8.08 -16.68 -2.90
CA ASP A 114 8.41 -17.62 -1.83
C ASP A 114 9.90 -17.92 -1.78
N ALA A 115 10.54 -18.09 -2.94
CA ALA A 115 12.00 -18.25 -3.04
C ALA A 115 12.74 -16.99 -2.57
N PHE A 116 12.24 -15.80 -2.92
CA PHE A 116 12.75 -14.54 -2.37
C PHE A 116 12.59 -14.48 -0.85
N ASN A 117 11.41 -14.77 -0.32
CA ASN A 117 11.15 -14.76 1.12
C ASN A 117 12.06 -15.75 1.87
N ALA A 118 12.23 -16.97 1.34
CA ALA A 118 13.11 -17.98 1.93
C ALA A 118 14.57 -17.50 1.97
N LYS A 119 15.07 -16.93 0.86
CA LYS A 119 16.41 -16.31 0.79
C LYS A 119 16.56 -15.19 1.83
N MET A 120 15.61 -14.26 1.89
CA MET A 120 15.69 -13.11 2.80
C MET A 120 15.60 -13.51 4.27
N THR A 121 14.83 -14.56 4.57
CA THR A 121 14.73 -15.17 5.89
C THR A 121 16.06 -15.79 6.29
N GLU A 122 16.65 -16.61 5.42
CA GLU A 122 17.94 -17.26 5.67
C GLU A 122 19.07 -16.23 5.90
N GLU A 123 19.10 -15.16 5.10
CA GLU A 123 20.08 -14.07 5.26
C GLU A 123 19.95 -13.28 6.56
N ARG A 124 18.79 -13.33 7.22
CA ARG A 124 18.45 -12.46 8.35
C ARG A 124 18.17 -13.20 9.65
N LYS A 125 18.12 -14.53 9.63
CA LYS A 125 17.81 -15.36 10.81
C LYS A 125 18.78 -15.14 11.98
N ASP A 126 20.03 -14.76 11.67
CA ASP A 126 21.10 -14.56 12.64
C ASP A 126 21.27 -13.10 13.06
N LEU A 127 20.43 -12.18 12.56
CA LEU A 127 20.47 -10.78 12.98
C LEU A 127 20.10 -10.64 14.46
N LEU A 128 20.86 -9.78 15.15
CA LEU A 128 20.59 -9.44 16.54
C LEU A 128 19.29 -8.63 16.64
N LEU A 129 18.52 -8.86 17.71
CA LEU A 129 17.27 -8.13 17.96
C LEU A 129 17.47 -6.60 17.88
N VAL A 130 18.54 -6.08 18.48
CA VAL A 130 18.87 -4.64 18.46
C VAL A 130 19.11 -4.12 17.04
N GLU A 131 19.74 -4.92 16.18
CA GLU A 131 20.00 -4.54 14.79
C GLU A 131 18.70 -4.54 13.97
N VAL A 132 17.83 -5.54 14.21
CA VAL A 132 16.51 -5.61 13.57
C VAL A 132 15.66 -4.40 13.92
N LEU A 133 15.57 -4.04 15.22
CA LEU A 133 14.80 -2.88 15.67
C LEU A 133 15.38 -1.56 15.14
N ARG A 134 16.71 -1.38 15.19
CA ARG A 134 17.36 -0.18 14.64
C ARG A 134 17.13 -0.04 13.14
N ARG A 135 17.21 -1.15 12.40
CA ARG A 135 17.00 -1.17 10.95
C ARG A 135 15.54 -0.88 10.60
N GLN A 136 14.60 -1.43 11.35
CA GLN A 136 13.18 -1.15 11.20
C GLN A 136 12.91 0.37 11.28
N GLU A 137 13.41 1.02 12.32
CA GLU A 137 13.20 2.46 12.51
C GLU A 137 13.84 3.30 11.39
N ASP A 138 15.07 2.96 10.99
CA ASP A 138 15.76 3.67 9.91
C ASP A 138 15.05 3.55 8.56
N VAL A 139 14.69 2.33 8.19
CA VAL A 139 14.00 2.03 6.93
C VAL A 139 12.64 2.73 6.90
N HIS A 140 11.88 2.68 8.00
CA HIS A 140 10.58 3.33 8.07
C HIS A 140 10.69 4.84 7.93
N ARG A 141 11.64 5.48 8.63
CA ARG A 141 11.91 6.92 8.51
C ARG A 141 12.21 7.34 7.07
N ARG A 142 13.06 6.56 6.38
CA ARG A 142 13.42 6.80 4.98
C ARG A 142 12.23 6.60 4.03
N LEU A 143 11.37 5.63 4.33
CA LEU A 143 10.17 5.36 3.55
C LEU A 143 9.18 6.53 3.66
N ILE A 144 8.96 7.07 4.86
CA ILE A 144 8.14 8.27 5.05
C ILE A 144 8.69 9.45 4.24
N ALA A 145 9.99 9.73 4.37
CA ALA A 145 10.63 10.82 3.62
C ALA A 145 10.47 10.65 2.09
N LEU A 146 10.60 9.42 1.58
CA LEU A 146 10.36 9.12 0.16
C LEU A 146 8.91 9.40 -0.26
N ILE A 147 7.94 9.04 0.58
CA ILE A 147 6.52 9.29 0.29
C ILE A 147 6.22 10.78 0.36
N GLU A 148 6.82 11.54 1.27
CA GLU A 148 6.67 12.99 1.37
C GLU A 148 7.24 13.69 0.13
N SER A 149 8.40 13.25 -0.37
CA SER A 149 9.07 13.84 -1.53
C SER A 149 8.55 13.34 -2.89
N ALA A 150 7.75 12.26 -2.92
CA ALA A 150 7.30 11.67 -4.17
C ALA A 150 6.43 12.64 -4.98
N PRO A 151 6.51 12.65 -6.33
CA PRO A 151 5.64 13.49 -7.16
C PRO A 151 4.17 13.25 -6.85
N GLU A 152 3.40 14.34 -6.80
CA GLU A 152 1.99 14.35 -6.43
C GLU A 152 1.13 13.35 -7.23
N ASN A 153 1.33 13.31 -8.56
CA ASN A 153 0.63 12.40 -9.45
C ASN A 153 0.92 10.91 -9.19
N GLN A 154 1.97 10.58 -8.42
CA GLN A 154 2.28 9.22 -7.98
C GLN A 154 1.55 8.85 -6.69
N VAL A 155 1.26 9.83 -5.83
CA VAL A 155 0.63 9.60 -4.51
C VAL A 155 -0.87 9.91 -4.48
N SER A 156 -1.46 10.43 -5.56
CA SER A 156 -2.91 10.59 -5.75
C SER A 156 -3.56 9.41 -6.48
N GLY A 157 -4.84 9.10 -6.21
CA GLY A 157 -5.61 8.12 -6.99
C GLY A 157 -5.10 6.66 -6.96
N GLU A 158 -5.22 5.93 -8.07
CA GLU A 158 -4.77 4.53 -8.21
C GLU A 158 -3.53 4.44 -9.13
N THR A 159 -2.35 4.48 -8.53
CA THR A 159 -1.06 4.45 -9.27
C THR A 159 -0.30 3.16 -9.01
N ARG A 160 0.68 2.86 -9.87
CA ARG A 160 1.63 1.76 -9.63
C ARG A 160 2.42 1.97 -8.34
N PHE A 161 2.77 3.22 -8.04
CA PHE A 161 3.43 3.63 -6.81
C PHE A 161 2.58 3.25 -5.59
N ARG A 162 1.33 3.70 -5.51
CA ARG A 162 0.43 3.40 -4.39
C ARG A 162 0.10 1.92 -4.27
N ARG A 163 -0.08 1.24 -5.41
CA ARG A 163 -0.32 -0.21 -5.41
C ARG A 163 0.87 -0.96 -4.80
N ARG A 164 2.10 -0.62 -5.20
CA ARG A 164 3.32 -1.23 -4.66
C ARG A 164 3.47 -0.91 -3.18
N LEU A 165 3.41 0.38 -2.84
CA LEU A 165 3.50 0.84 -1.45
C LEU A 165 2.51 0.08 -0.56
N ARG A 166 1.23 -0.02 -0.94
CA ARG A 166 0.22 -0.77 -0.18
C ARG A 166 0.61 -2.23 0.06
N LEU A 167 1.09 -2.93 -0.97
CA LEU A 167 1.40 -4.35 -0.90
C LEU A 167 2.62 -4.62 0.00
N ASP A 168 3.55 -3.68 0.06
CA ASP A 168 4.78 -3.81 0.83
C ASP A 168 4.64 -3.25 2.26
N THR A 169 3.62 -2.42 2.53
CA THR A 169 3.50 -1.63 3.77
C THR A 169 2.15 -1.79 4.47
N TYR A 170 1.30 -0.75 4.49
CA TYR A 170 0.05 -0.67 5.26
C TYR A 170 -1.03 -1.68 4.88
N GLY A 171 -0.94 -2.34 3.72
CA GLY A 171 -1.76 -3.50 3.36
C GLY A 171 -1.19 -4.84 3.83
N HIS A 172 0.07 -4.86 4.27
CA HIS A 172 0.81 -6.03 4.73
C HIS A 172 0.97 -6.08 6.24
N TYR A 173 1.28 -4.95 6.89
CA TYR A 173 1.44 -4.86 8.34
C TYR A 173 0.30 -5.51 9.13
N PRO A 174 -1.00 -5.31 8.77
CA PRO A 174 -2.10 -5.91 9.53
C PRO A 174 -2.09 -7.44 9.57
N LYS A 175 -1.48 -8.12 8.59
CA LYS A 175 -1.37 -9.59 8.61
C LYS A 175 -0.46 -10.05 9.74
N HIS A 176 0.65 -9.36 9.92
CA HIS A 176 1.67 -9.66 10.92
C HIS A 176 1.30 -9.17 12.31
N GLU A 177 0.69 -7.98 12.38
CA GLU A 177 0.06 -7.46 13.60
C GLU A 177 -0.93 -8.47 14.20
N ARG A 178 -1.86 -9.01 13.41
CA ARG A 178 -2.79 -10.04 13.87
C ARG A 178 -2.10 -11.34 14.31
N ALA A 179 -1.04 -11.76 13.61
CA ALA A 179 -0.29 -12.96 13.98
C ALA A 179 0.35 -12.81 15.35
N ILE A 180 1.01 -11.67 15.62
CA ILE A 180 1.62 -11.36 16.92
C ILE A 180 0.56 -11.28 18.02
N ARG A 181 -0.54 -10.57 17.80
CA ARG A 181 -1.62 -10.46 18.81
C ARG A 181 -2.20 -11.83 19.17
N LYS A 182 -2.49 -12.67 18.18
CA LYS A 182 -2.97 -14.03 18.39
C LYS A 182 -1.98 -14.86 19.22
N TRP A 183 -0.70 -14.78 18.89
CA TRP A 183 0.35 -15.49 19.64
C TRP A 183 0.40 -15.04 21.11
N ARG A 184 0.33 -13.72 21.38
CA ARG A 184 0.29 -13.17 22.75
C ARG A 184 -0.92 -13.66 23.55
N GLU A 185 -2.10 -13.65 22.93
CA GLU A 185 -3.33 -14.13 23.57
C GLU A 185 -3.19 -15.59 24.01
N GLN A 186 -2.55 -16.43 23.19
CA GLN A 186 -2.31 -17.83 23.49
C GLN A 186 -1.26 -18.02 24.61
N HIS A 187 -0.21 -17.19 24.62
CA HIS A 187 0.86 -17.28 25.63
C HIS A 187 0.41 -16.74 27.00
N ALA A 188 -0.47 -15.75 27.04
CA ALA A 188 -1.02 -15.22 28.30
C ALA A 188 -2.00 -16.19 29.00
N GLN A 189 -2.44 -17.24 28.31
CA GLN A 189 -3.35 -18.27 28.84
C GLN A 189 -2.60 -19.51 29.36
N MET A 190 -1.27 -19.53 29.25
CA MET A 190 -0.38 -20.57 29.76
C MET A 190 0.23 -20.14 31.10
#